data_AF-A0A1I1SXN0-F1
#
_entry.id   AF-A0A1I1SXN0-F1
#
_cell.length_a   1.000
_cell.length_b   1.000
_cell.length_c   1.000
_cell.angle_alpha   90.00
_cell.angle_beta   90.00
_cell.angle_gamma   90.00
#
_symmetry.space_group_name_H-M   'P 1'
#
loop_
_entity.id
_entity.type
_entity.pdbx_description
1 polymer ?
#
loop_
_entity_poly.entity_id
_entity_poly.type
_entity_poly.pdbx_seq_one_letter_code
_entity_poly.pdbx_strand_id
1 'polypeptide(L)'
;MDQIFESHFGGNQSSNGGETEAYCPKCRADTTHVILESYGDEIRRVQCGVCGDIHSFKPPRGRDDESPEPLSVSRRKSMKKLSWLDGVHTYDVNNAVRYSPKALLQLHQIVVHPTFGVGYVSELMGDNKAEVMFRSDLTRLLVHGRGESADERRGERVSGEEVRQLLGLEMGPSPEEIAAERERRQAEEDAEKRAAAEQRKVLEAQRREEERLRRESERDRKRKEKEDEKRRKEEERERVKLEKEQARNAAKQAKEDEKRRKEEERIRAAEQKRLDAEQKKQEAITAKETAKREAEERKKAQEAEKAKKLAEKEAGRKAKEAEKAKKAKEAEKAKEKAKKAKEAEKAKKAKEAEKVKKQKAVPKKPAAKKPAAKKPLAKKPAAKKPLAKKPAAKKPLVKKAATKKPAAKKPVAKKPAAKKPAAKKPVAKKPAAKKPAAKKPVKKPGKRK
;
A
#
# COMPACT_ATOMS: atom_id res chain seq x y z
N MET A 1 58.91 119.65 78.08
CA MET A 1 58.35 119.04 76.87
C MET A 1 59.33 117.99 76.41
N ASP A 2 58.88 116.75 76.46
CA ASP A 2 59.30 115.58 75.68
C ASP A 2 60.78 115.39 75.37
N GLN A 3 61.35 114.30 75.90
CA GLN A 3 61.84 113.24 75.02
C GLN A 3 62.08 111.92 75.76
N ILE A 4 61.20 110.97 75.41
CA ILE A 4 61.34 109.53 75.45
C ILE A 4 62.72 109.11 74.95
N PHE A 5 63.44 108.26 75.69
CA PHE A 5 64.31 107.25 75.07
C PHE A 5 64.52 106.05 76.01
N GLU A 6 63.57 105.12 75.90
CA GLU A 6 63.79 103.68 75.81
C GLU A 6 65.27 103.26 75.75
N SER A 7 65.79 102.70 76.84
CA SER A 7 66.99 101.86 76.76
C SER A 7 67.11 100.91 77.95
N HIS A 8 67.06 99.61 77.62
CA HIS A 8 67.90 98.57 78.20
C HIS A 8 67.68 98.22 79.69
N PHE A 9 66.46 97.80 80.03
CA PHE A 9 66.29 96.75 81.06
C PHE A 9 66.58 95.37 80.44
N GLY A 10 67.82 95.17 79.98
CA GLY A 10 68.38 93.89 79.56
C GLY A 10 68.75 93.04 80.78
N GLY A 11 67.76 92.70 81.60
CA GLY A 11 67.88 91.69 82.64
C GLY A 11 67.37 90.36 82.10
N ASN A 12 68.26 89.38 81.98
CA ASN A 12 67.96 87.97 81.72
C ASN A 12 67.08 87.43 82.87
N GLN A 13 65.79 87.77 82.87
CA GLN A 13 64.81 87.21 83.80
C GLN A 13 64.56 85.78 83.34
N SER A 14 65.16 84.80 84.02
CA SER A 14 64.69 83.43 83.93
C SER A 14 63.18 83.45 84.16
N SER A 15 62.40 82.97 83.19
CA SER A 15 60.92 82.97 83.24
C SER A 15 60.35 82.05 84.31
N ASN A 16 61.20 81.52 85.20
CA ASN A 16 60.83 80.80 86.41
C ASN A 16 60.02 81.73 87.32
N GLY A 17 58.74 81.39 87.49
CA GLY A 17 57.75 82.21 88.20
C GLY A 17 56.75 82.94 87.29
N GLY A 18 56.92 82.91 85.97
CA GLY A 18 55.95 83.45 85.00
C GLY A 18 54.73 82.54 84.81
N GLU A 19 53.59 83.14 84.46
CA GLU A 19 52.36 82.41 84.11
C GLU A 19 52.31 82.12 82.60
N THR A 20 51.92 80.91 82.21
CA THR A 20 51.73 80.47 80.81
C THR A 20 50.46 79.63 80.66
N GLU A 21 49.89 79.59 79.47
CA GLU A 21 48.74 78.73 79.16
C GLU A 21 49.25 77.37 78.66
N ALA A 22 48.87 76.30 79.35
CA ALA A 22 49.26 74.93 78.99
C ALA A 22 48.11 73.95 79.24
N TYR A 23 48.15 72.78 78.61
CA TYR A 23 47.19 71.73 78.85
C TYR A 23 47.53 70.96 80.14
N CYS A 24 46.63 70.98 81.12
CA CYS A 24 46.79 70.20 82.35
C CYS A 24 46.21 68.79 82.18
N PRO A 25 46.98 67.70 82.39
CA PRO A 25 46.45 66.34 82.32
C PRO A 25 45.45 66.00 83.43
N LYS A 26 45.52 66.68 84.58
CA LYS A 26 44.61 66.45 85.72
C LYS A 26 43.28 67.21 85.57
N CYS A 27 43.32 68.47 85.18
CA CYS A 27 42.11 69.24 84.87
C CYS A 27 41.50 68.90 83.50
N ARG A 28 42.28 68.27 82.60
CA ARG A 28 41.94 67.98 81.21
C ARG A 28 41.47 69.20 80.41
N ALA A 29 41.99 70.37 80.76
CA ALA A 29 41.68 71.64 80.13
C ALA A 29 42.96 72.48 80.02
N ASP A 30 42.95 73.41 79.06
CA ASP A 30 43.97 74.43 78.94
C ASP A 30 43.75 75.43 80.08
N THR A 31 44.69 75.48 81.02
CA THR A 31 44.61 76.30 82.25
C THR A 31 45.88 77.13 82.39
N THR A 32 45.85 78.12 83.27
CA THR A 32 47.05 78.90 83.61
C THR A 32 47.98 78.05 84.47
N HIS A 33 49.26 78.03 84.12
CA HIS A 33 50.30 77.32 84.84
C HIS A 33 51.46 78.26 85.19
N VAL A 34 52.04 78.08 86.38
CA VAL A 34 53.25 78.78 86.83
C VAL A 34 54.48 77.97 86.40
N ILE A 35 55.43 78.63 85.74
CA ILE A 35 56.67 78.00 85.27
C ILE A 35 57.61 77.76 86.46
N LEU A 36 57.92 76.49 86.74
CA LEU A 36 58.89 76.13 87.78
C LEU A 36 60.32 76.04 87.23
N GLU A 37 60.46 75.48 86.03
CA GLU A 37 61.75 75.34 85.34
C GLU A 37 61.59 75.64 83.85
N SER A 38 62.21 76.72 83.39
CA SER A 38 62.53 76.97 81.99
C SER A 38 64.05 76.98 81.77
N TYR A 39 64.47 76.57 80.58
CA TYR A 39 65.83 76.74 80.09
C TYR A 39 65.76 77.56 78.80
N GLY A 40 66.13 78.84 78.88
CA GLY A 40 65.96 79.78 77.77
C GLY A 40 64.48 79.96 77.40
N ASP A 41 64.17 79.77 76.12
CA ASP A 41 62.80 79.89 75.59
C ASP A 41 61.96 78.61 75.73
N GLU A 42 62.54 77.50 76.23
CA GLU A 42 61.83 76.23 76.38
C GLU A 42 61.40 75.99 77.84
N ILE A 43 60.09 75.87 78.05
CA ILE A 43 59.48 75.59 79.34
C ILE A 43 59.44 74.07 79.56
N ARG A 44 60.05 73.56 80.65
CA ARG A 44 60.10 72.12 80.93
C ARG A 44 59.05 71.66 81.92
N ARG A 45 58.98 72.33 83.09
CA ARG A 45 58.05 71.95 84.17
C ARG A 45 57.20 73.14 84.59
N VAL A 46 55.90 72.87 84.70
CA VAL A 46 54.88 73.86 85.06
C VAL A 46 53.96 73.32 86.14
N GLN A 47 53.48 74.20 87.02
CA GLN A 47 52.49 73.89 88.05
C GLN A 47 51.14 74.47 87.66
N CYS A 48 50.10 73.65 87.55
CA CYS A 48 48.76 74.12 87.23
C CYS A 48 48.22 75.02 88.36
N GLY A 49 47.77 76.23 88.03
CA GLY A 49 47.21 77.17 89.02
C GLY A 49 45.88 76.70 89.62
N VAL A 50 45.13 75.84 88.91
CA VAL A 50 43.81 75.35 89.34
C VAL A 50 43.91 74.14 90.27
N CYS A 51 44.72 73.13 89.92
CA CYS A 51 44.83 71.89 90.70
C CYS A 51 46.13 71.76 91.49
N GLY A 52 47.11 72.64 91.29
CA GLY A 52 48.40 72.63 91.98
C GLY A 52 49.36 71.53 91.52
N ASP A 53 49.00 70.68 90.56
CA ASP A 53 49.86 69.60 90.09
C ASP A 53 51.01 70.10 89.21
N ILE A 54 52.19 69.55 89.46
CA ILE A 54 53.41 69.81 88.71
C ILE A 54 53.55 68.79 87.58
N HIS A 55 53.58 69.23 86.33
CA HIS A 55 53.76 68.37 85.16
C HIS A 55 54.62 69.03 84.08
N SER A 56 55.03 68.23 83.09
CA SER A 56 55.75 68.76 81.93
C SER A 56 54.85 69.68 81.10
N PHE A 57 55.43 70.75 80.55
CA PHE A 57 54.70 71.69 79.71
C PHE A 57 54.14 70.98 78.47
N LYS A 58 52.84 71.14 78.23
CA LYS A 58 52.16 70.65 77.04
C LYS A 58 51.44 71.84 76.40
N PRO A 59 51.77 72.21 75.15
CA PRO A 59 51.16 73.37 74.52
C PRO A 59 49.63 73.20 74.43
N PRO A 60 48.88 74.30 74.53
CA PRO A 60 47.42 74.28 74.51
C PRO A 60 46.90 73.72 73.19
N ARG A 61 45.69 73.16 73.21
CA ARG A 61 45.16 72.49 72.01
C ARG A 61 44.55 73.52 71.06
N GLY A 62 45.28 73.87 69.99
CA GLY A 62 44.66 74.34 68.75
C GLY A 62 45.13 75.69 68.20
N ARG A 63 46.41 75.82 67.86
CA ARG A 63 46.84 76.78 66.82
C ARG A 63 48.21 76.40 66.29
N ASP A 64 48.28 75.91 65.06
CA ASP A 64 49.32 76.25 64.09
C ASP A 64 48.88 75.77 62.70
N ASP A 65 48.80 76.76 61.82
CA ASP A 65 48.14 76.85 60.53
C ASP A 65 49.13 77.49 59.54
N GLU A 66 49.05 77.10 58.27
CA GLU A 66 49.33 77.96 57.11
C GLU A 66 50.79 78.36 56.72
N SER A 67 51.45 77.52 55.89
CA SER A 67 52.52 77.94 54.96
C SER A 67 52.51 77.10 53.67
N PRO A 68 52.43 77.68 52.44
CA PRO A 68 52.35 76.92 51.20
C PRO A 68 53.72 76.69 50.53
N GLU A 69 54.27 75.47 50.65
CA GLU A 69 55.40 74.96 49.86
C GLU A 69 54.94 74.13 48.64
N PRO A 70 55.76 74.03 47.56
CA PRO A 70 55.37 73.34 46.32
C PRO A 70 55.01 71.88 46.59
N LEU A 71 53.89 71.43 46.00
CA LEU A 71 53.28 70.11 46.23
C LEU A 71 54.33 68.99 46.30
N SER A 72 54.53 68.47 47.51
CA SER A 72 55.44 67.38 47.80
C SER A 72 55.10 66.14 46.97
N VAL A 73 56.14 65.35 46.63
CA VAL A 73 56.05 64.06 45.91
C VAL A 73 54.98 63.12 46.50
N SER A 74 54.67 63.29 47.79
CA SER A 74 53.63 62.54 48.52
C SER A 74 52.21 62.81 48.00
N ARG A 75 51.87 64.05 47.62
CA ARG A 75 50.53 64.40 47.09
C ARG A 75 50.35 64.02 45.61
N ARG A 76 51.45 63.88 44.87
CA ARG A 76 51.44 63.30 43.51
C ARG A 76 51.15 61.80 43.54
N LYS A 77 51.57 61.12 44.62
CA LYS A 77 51.27 59.70 44.90
C LYS A 77 49.84 59.44 45.39
N SER A 78 49.08 60.49 45.74
CA SER A 78 47.70 60.36 46.25
C SER A 78 46.60 60.48 45.18
N MET A 79 46.95 60.75 43.92
CA MET A 79 45.99 60.65 42.80
C MET A 79 45.88 59.18 42.40
N LYS A 80 44.74 58.55 42.66
CA LYS A 80 44.51 57.13 42.35
C LYS A 80 44.45 56.95 40.82
N LYS A 81 45.50 56.39 40.21
CA LYS A 81 45.51 56.04 38.79
C LYS A 81 44.34 55.08 38.53
N LEU A 82 43.50 55.38 37.54
CA LEU A 82 42.42 54.47 37.11
C LEU A 82 43.01 53.13 36.66
N SER A 83 42.21 52.07 36.62
CA SER A 83 42.60 50.82 35.95
C SER A 83 42.61 51.03 34.42
N TRP A 84 43.32 50.18 33.69
CA TRP A 84 43.39 50.26 32.23
C TRP A 84 42.00 50.22 31.60
N LEU A 85 41.16 49.31 32.09
CA LEU A 85 39.79 49.15 31.61
C LEU A 85 38.97 50.41 31.87
N ASP A 86 39.04 50.94 33.10
CA ASP A 86 38.29 52.16 33.45
C ASP A 86 38.79 53.38 32.64
N GLY A 87 40.10 53.51 32.45
CA GLY A 87 40.67 54.62 31.70
C GLY A 87 40.30 54.60 30.22
N VAL A 88 40.39 53.44 29.56
CA VAL A 88 40.04 53.33 28.13
C VAL A 88 38.53 53.54 27.88
N HIS A 89 37.66 53.20 28.84
CA HIS A 89 36.22 53.47 28.76
C HIS A 89 35.83 54.90 29.14
N THR A 90 36.59 55.55 30.03
CA THR A 90 36.29 56.90 30.53
C THR A 90 36.80 57.99 29.59
N TYR A 91 37.94 57.76 28.91
CA TYR A 91 38.58 58.77 28.07
C TYR A 91 38.13 58.70 26.61
N ASP A 92 38.24 59.83 25.91
CA ASP A 92 37.71 59.99 24.56
C ASP A 92 38.54 59.24 23.51
N VAL A 93 37.89 58.26 22.89
CA VAL A 93 38.44 57.43 21.79
C VAL A 93 38.69 58.23 20.51
N ASN A 94 38.11 59.42 20.35
CA ASN A 94 38.30 60.25 19.16
C ASN A 94 39.63 61.02 19.14
N ASN A 95 40.31 61.11 20.29
CA ASN A 95 41.64 61.74 20.39
C ASN A 95 42.78 60.71 20.38
N ALA A 96 42.53 59.50 19.87
CA ALA A 96 43.51 58.44 19.84
C ALA A 96 44.64 58.68 18.82
N VAL A 97 45.88 58.41 19.22
CA VAL A 97 47.08 58.60 18.39
C VAL A 97 47.92 57.33 18.34
N ARG A 98 48.47 57.00 17.16
CA ARG A 98 49.47 55.92 17.04
C ARG A 98 50.76 56.34 17.71
N TYR A 99 51.31 55.45 18.54
CA TYR A 99 52.57 55.73 19.21
C TYR A 99 53.69 55.99 18.21
N SER A 100 54.29 57.16 18.32
CA SER A 100 55.54 57.52 17.64
C SER A 100 56.39 58.35 18.61
N PRO A 101 57.71 58.10 18.73
CA PRO A 101 58.59 58.89 19.60
C PRO A 101 58.62 60.39 19.28
N LYS A 102 58.22 60.76 18.06
CA LYS A 102 58.16 62.14 17.58
C LYS A 102 56.85 62.85 17.98
N ALA A 103 55.78 62.09 18.17
CA ALA A 103 54.47 62.62 18.52
C ALA A 103 54.47 63.14 19.97
N LEU A 104 53.71 64.19 20.24
CA LEU A 104 53.53 64.74 21.58
C LEU A 104 52.27 64.14 22.19
N LEU A 105 52.45 63.41 23.30
CA LEU A 105 51.36 62.76 24.02
C LEU A 105 50.78 63.69 25.08
N GLN A 106 49.46 63.68 25.23
CA GLN A 106 48.73 64.43 26.25
C GLN A 106 48.21 63.52 27.36
N LEU A 107 48.02 64.08 28.56
CA LEU A 107 47.44 63.35 29.67
C LEU A 107 46.03 62.83 29.30
N HIS A 108 45.73 61.58 29.67
CA HIS A 108 44.47 60.88 29.37
C HIS A 108 44.21 60.58 27.88
N GLN A 109 45.18 60.83 27.00
CA GLN A 109 45.06 60.50 25.59
C GLN A 109 45.21 58.99 25.36
N ILE A 110 44.40 58.43 24.46
CA ILE A 110 44.52 57.03 24.05
C ILE A 110 45.65 56.88 23.03
N VAL A 111 46.52 55.90 23.25
CA VAL A 111 47.69 55.63 22.44
C VAL A 111 47.65 54.18 21.95
N VAL A 112 47.75 54.00 20.64
CA VAL A 112 47.84 52.67 20.03
C VAL A 112 49.31 52.34 19.79
N HIS A 113 49.84 51.37 20.54
CA HIS A 113 51.22 50.89 20.38
C HIS A 113 51.24 49.56 19.62
N PRO A 114 52.10 49.39 18.59
CA PRO A 114 52.12 48.17 17.76
C PRO A 114 52.39 46.89 18.54
N THR A 115 53.20 46.95 19.60
CA THR A 115 53.56 45.79 20.44
C THR A 115 52.69 45.61 21.68
N PHE A 116 52.17 46.70 22.25
CA PHE A 116 51.53 46.68 23.58
C PHE A 116 50.00 46.86 23.48
N GLY A 117 49.48 47.11 22.28
CA GLY A 117 48.06 47.32 22.05
C GLY A 117 47.61 48.73 22.43
N VAL A 118 46.33 48.86 22.78
CA VAL A 118 45.71 50.12 23.15
C VAL A 118 46.05 50.45 24.61
N GLY A 119 46.53 51.66 24.88
CA GLY A 119 46.78 52.18 26.22
C GLY A 119 46.31 53.61 26.36
N TYR A 120 46.36 54.16 27.57
CA TYR A 120 46.12 55.59 27.80
C TYR A 120 47.25 56.22 28.61
N VAL A 121 47.53 57.49 28.35
CA VAL A 121 48.58 58.24 29.05
C VAL A 121 48.12 58.55 30.46
N SER A 122 48.73 57.90 31.46
CA SER A 122 48.39 58.08 32.87
C SER A 122 49.13 59.25 33.51
N GLU A 123 50.36 59.53 33.10
CA GLU A 123 51.18 60.60 33.68
C GLU A 123 52.22 61.09 32.66
N LEU A 124 52.50 62.39 32.63
CA LEU A 124 53.59 62.97 31.84
C LEU A 124 54.78 63.24 32.77
N MET A 125 55.88 62.54 32.55
CA MET A 125 57.12 62.66 33.33
C MET A 125 58.11 63.60 32.62
N GLY A 126 57.94 64.91 32.83
CA GLY A 126 58.75 65.93 32.16
C GLY A 126 58.44 66.06 30.67
N ASP A 127 59.36 66.65 29.89
CA ASP A 127 59.04 67.09 28.52
C ASP A 127 59.06 65.97 27.47
N ASN A 128 59.76 64.86 27.75
CA ASN A 128 60.07 63.82 26.75
C ASN A 128 59.71 62.39 27.17
N LYS A 129 59.07 62.20 28.33
CA LYS A 129 58.71 60.87 28.84
C LYS A 129 57.26 60.88 29.32
N ALA A 130 56.50 59.88 28.88
CA ALA A 130 55.11 59.68 29.26
C ALA A 130 54.96 58.27 29.83
N GLU A 131 54.21 58.15 30.90
CA GLU A 131 53.74 56.87 31.42
C GLU A 131 52.41 56.54 30.76
N VAL A 132 52.39 55.44 30.02
CA VAL A 132 51.16 54.91 29.40
C VAL A 132 50.82 53.60 30.06
N MET A 133 49.56 53.46 30.44
CA MET A 133 49.06 52.21 30.99
C MET A 133 48.38 51.39 29.89
N PHE A 134 48.74 50.12 29.83
CA PHE A 134 48.28 49.12 28.87
C PHE A 134 47.47 48.03 29.57
N ARG A 135 46.92 47.11 28.78
CA ARG A 135 46.10 46.00 29.21
C ARG A 135 46.73 45.22 30.38
N SER A 136 45.88 44.81 31.33
CA SER A 136 46.29 44.21 32.61
C SER A 136 47.06 45.17 33.53
N ASP A 137 46.77 46.47 33.45
CA ASP A 137 47.37 47.53 34.25
C ASP A 137 48.90 47.64 34.12
N LEU A 138 49.46 47.21 32.98
CA LEU A 138 50.89 47.34 32.71
C LEU A 138 51.25 48.80 32.42
N THR A 139 51.97 49.44 33.32
CA THR A 139 52.55 50.77 33.11
C THR A 139 53.87 50.68 32.35
N ARG A 140 54.00 51.42 31.24
CA ARG A 140 55.26 51.54 30.48
C ARG A 140 55.64 53.01 30.30
N LEU A 141 56.93 53.27 30.43
CA LEU A 141 57.52 54.57 30.12
C LEU A 141 57.85 54.63 28.63
N LEU A 142 57.21 55.56 27.94
CA LEU A 142 57.36 55.79 26.52
C LEU A 142 57.94 57.18 26.29
N VAL A 143 58.72 57.29 25.23
CA VAL A 143 59.32 58.56 24.83
C VAL A 143 58.34 59.28 23.92
N HIS A 144 58.16 60.58 24.12
CA HIS A 144 57.33 61.42 23.26
C HIS A 144 58.03 62.77 23.01
N GLY A 145 57.53 63.56 22.06
CA GLY A 145 57.96 64.95 21.87
C GLY A 145 59.29 65.15 21.14
N ARG A 146 59.92 64.11 20.57
CA ARG A 146 61.18 64.25 19.81
C ARG A 146 61.02 64.83 18.39
N GLY A 147 59.80 65.22 17.98
CA GLY A 147 59.54 65.81 16.68
C GLY A 147 60.00 67.27 16.60
N GLU A 148 60.63 67.65 15.50
CA GLU A 148 61.07 69.03 15.25
C GLU A 148 59.96 69.83 14.54
N SER A 149 59.15 69.17 13.72
CA SER A 149 58.03 69.79 12.99
C SER A 149 56.69 69.69 13.73
N ALA A 150 55.81 70.67 13.50
CA ALA A 150 54.47 70.71 14.11
C ALA A 150 53.57 69.54 13.68
N ASP A 151 53.73 69.05 12.45
CA ASP A 151 53.04 67.87 11.92
C ASP A 151 53.50 66.57 12.59
N GLU A 152 54.81 66.39 12.78
CA GLU A 152 55.34 65.21 13.48
C GLU A 152 54.92 65.19 14.95
N ARG A 153 54.77 66.35 15.58
CA ARG A 153 54.29 66.47 16.97
C ARG A 153 52.82 66.14 17.13
N ARG A 154 51.97 66.35 16.10
CA ARG A 154 50.54 65.98 16.17
C ARG A 154 50.32 64.46 16.16
N GLY A 155 51.27 63.71 15.59
CA GLY A 155 51.16 62.26 15.44
C GLY A 155 50.04 61.84 14.47
N GLU A 156 49.99 60.55 14.17
CA GLU A 156 48.96 59.97 13.30
C GLU A 156 47.71 59.62 14.13
N ARG A 157 46.56 60.21 13.80
CA ARG A 157 45.30 59.92 14.50
C ARG A 157 44.74 58.57 14.08
N VAL A 158 44.22 57.83 15.05
CA VAL A 158 43.50 56.57 14.84
C VAL A 158 42.00 56.86 14.94
N SER A 159 41.20 56.26 14.06
CA SER A 159 39.74 56.44 14.13
C SER A 159 39.17 55.73 15.36
N GLY A 160 38.12 56.30 15.96
CA GLY A 160 37.46 55.70 17.12
C GLY A 160 36.87 54.31 16.82
N GLU A 161 36.53 54.02 15.56
CA GLU A 161 36.08 52.69 15.12
C GLU A 161 37.23 51.67 15.11
N GLU A 162 38.42 52.06 14.65
CA GLU A 162 39.60 51.21 14.67
C GLU A 162 40.05 50.91 16.11
N VAL A 163 40.01 51.90 17.00
CA VAL A 163 40.29 51.69 18.44
C VAL A 163 39.26 50.74 19.06
N ARG A 164 37.96 50.93 18.80
CA ARG A 164 36.90 50.04 19.28
C ARG A 164 37.01 48.63 18.70
N GLN A 165 37.42 48.50 17.44
CA GLN A 165 37.62 47.21 16.78
C GLN A 165 38.80 46.44 17.39
N LEU A 166 39.92 47.14 17.66
CA LEU A 166 41.07 46.57 18.37
C LEU A 166 40.68 46.14 19.79
N LEU A 167 39.88 46.93 20.51
CA LEU A 167 39.35 46.57 21.83
C LEU A 167 38.35 45.39 21.77
N GLY A 168 37.51 45.31 20.74
CA GLY A 168 36.50 44.26 20.56
C GLY A 168 37.08 42.91 20.14
N LEU A 169 38.09 42.89 19.27
CA LEU A 169 38.87 41.70 18.94
C LEU A 169 39.60 41.13 20.17
N GLU A 170 39.96 42.03 21.08
CA GLU A 170 40.72 41.71 22.27
C GLU A 170 39.86 41.20 23.45
N MET A 171 38.58 41.56 23.52
CA MET A 171 37.73 41.27 24.68
C MET A 171 36.76 40.10 24.50
N GLY A 172 36.61 39.53 23.31
CA GLY A 172 35.74 38.37 23.05
C GLY A 172 34.27 38.61 23.42
N PRO A 173 33.35 37.67 23.12
CA PRO A 173 31.99 37.75 23.65
C PRO A 173 32.06 37.62 25.17
N SER A 174 31.31 38.47 25.87
CA SER A 174 31.28 38.48 27.33
C SER A 174 30.89 37.08 27.86
N PRO A 175 31.44 36.61 28.99
CA PRO A 175 31.01 35.36 29.62
C PRO A 175 29.49 35.23 29.78
N GLU A 176 28.78 36.35 29.94
CA GLU A 176 27.32 36.42 30.01
C GLU A 176 26.65 36.11 28.66
N GLU A 177 27.22 36.56 27.54
CA GLU A 177 26.70 36.30 26.21
C GLU A 177 26.87 34.83 25.81
N ILE A 178 28.01 34.23 26.18
CA ILE A 178 28.27 32.79 25.97
C ILE A 178 27.33 31.94 26.83
N ALA A 179 27.09 32.35 28.07
CA ALA A 179 26.13 31.67 28.95
C ALA A 179 24.70 31.76 28.39
N ALA A 180 24.28 32.96 27.96
CA ALA A 180 22.97 33.17 27.36
C ALA A 180 22.79 32.39 26.05
N GLU A 181 23.84 32.27 25.21
CA GLU A 181 23.80 31.46 24.00
C GLU A 181 23.68 29.96 24.30
N ARG A 182 24.42 29.47 25.31
CA ARG A 182 24.28 28.06 25.76
C ARG A 182 22.90 27.78 26.33
N GLU A 183 22.33 28.69 27.09
CA GLU A 183 20.97 28.56 27.64
C GLU A 183 19.92 28.55 26.52
N ARG A 184 20.05 29.44 25.52
CA ARG A 184 19.16 29.43 24.34
C ARG A 184 19.25 28.11 23.58
N ARG A 185 20.47 27.60 23.35
CA ARG A 185 20.69 26.32 22.66
C ARG A 185 20.13 25.14 23.45
N GLN A 186 20.28 25.16 24.77
CA GLN A 186 19.73 24.11 25.64
C GLN A 186 18.19 24.17 25.68
N ALA A 187 17.61 25.37 25.70
CA ALA A 187 16.16 25.55 25.62
C ALA A 187 15.59 25.09 24.28
N GLU A 188 16.30 25.34 23.17
CA GLU A 188 15.92 24.85 21.83
C GLU A 188 16.00 23.31 21.74
N GLU A 189 17.07 22.71 22.24
CA GLU A 189 17.23 21.25 22.27
C GLU A 189 16.15 20.58 23.16
N ASP A 190 15.80 21.19 24.30
CA ASP A 190 14.74 20.71 25.16
C ASP A 190 13.34 20.90 24.54
N ALA A 191 13.14 21.97 23.77
CA ALA A 191 11.91 22.19 22.99
C ALA A 191 11.79 21.15 21.86
N GLU A 192 12.88 20.86 21.15
CA GLU A 192 12.92 19.83 20.10
C GLU A 192 12.66 18.44 20.69
N LYS A 193 13.27 18.10 21.82
CA LYS A 193 13.00 16.83 22.53
C LYS A 193 11.54 16.72 22.95
N ARG A 194 10.92 17.81 23.42
CA ARG A 194 9.49 17.84 23.78
C ARG A 194 8.62 17.66 22.53
N ALA A 195 8.92 18.34 21.44
CA ALA A 195 8.20 18.19 20.17
C ALA A 195 8.35 16.78 19.59
N ALA A 196 9.56 16.20 19.61
CA ALA A 196 9.80 14.83 19.17
C ALA A 196 9.08 13.80 20.07
N ALA A 197 9.02 14.04 21.39
CA ALA A 197 8.25 13.20 22.29
C ALA A 197 6.74 13.29 22.02
N GLU A 198 6.21 14.46 21.67
CA GLU A 198 4.83 14.65 21.27
C GLU A 198 4.51 13.93 19.95
N GLN A 199 5.34 14.12 18.93
CA GLN A 199 5.21 13.41 17.64
C GLN A 199 5.22 11.89 17.82
N ARG A 200 6.10 11.37 18.69
CA ARG A 200 6.13 9.93 19.01
C ARG A 200 4.82 9.45 19.66
N LYS A 201 4.21 10.25 20.55
CA LYS A 201 2.90 9.93 21.15
C LYS A 201 1.79 9.92 20.10
N VAL A 202 1.78 10.89 19.17
CA VAL A 202 0.82 10.95 18.08
C VAL A 202 0.96 9.73 17.16
N LEU A 203 2.18 9.39 16.76
CA LEU A 203 2.46 8.21 15.93
C LEU A 203 2.08 6.91 16.65
N GLU A 204 2.34 6.79 17.95
CA GLU A 204 1.91 5.63 18.73
C GLU A 204 0.38 5.55 18.83
N ALA A 205 -0.31 6.68 19.01
CA ALA A 205 -1.76 6.73 19.02
C ALA A 205 -2.35 6.31 17.67
N GLN A 206 -1.81 6.81 16.56
CA GLN A 206 -2.19 6.40 15.20
C GLN A 206 -1.99 4.89 14.99
N ARG A 207 -0.83 4.34 15.38
CA ARG A 207 -0.57 2.89 15.28
C ARG A 207 -1.55 2.06 16.10
N ARG A 208 -1.94 2.53 17.30
CA ARG A 208 -2.95 1.87 18.13
C ARG A 208 -4.34 1.92 17.47
N GLU A 209 -4.69 3.03 16.83
CA GLU A 209 -5.94 3.20 16.09
C GLU A 209 -5.99 2.30 14.84
N GLU A 210 -4.93 2.28 14.04
CA GLU A 210 -4.79 1.39 12.89
C GLU A 210 -4.87 -0.10 13.30
N GLU A 211 -4.25 -0.47 14.41
CA GLU A 211 -4.36 -1.84 14.94
C GLU A 211 -5.80 -2.18 15.34
N ARG A 212 -6.53 -1.24 15.96
CA ARG A 212 -7.95 -1.43 16.30
C ARG A 212 -8.79 -1.62 15.05
N LEU A 213 -8.60 -0.78 14.03
CA LEU A 213 -9.32 -0.88 12.75
C LEU A 213 -8.98 -2.18 12.01
N ARG A 214 -7.71 -2.62 12.06
CA ARG A 214 -7.30 -3.92 11.51
C ARG A 214 -7.98 -5.09 12.22
N ARG A 215 -8.06 -5.05 13.56
CA ARG A 215 -8.77 -6.09 14.33
C ARG A 215 -10.28 -6.09 14.03
N GLU A 216 -10.87 -4.92 13.83
CA GLU A 216 -12.28 -4.77 13.48
C GLU A 216 -12.59 -5.30 12.08
N SER A 217 -11.87 -4.85 11.06
CA SER A 217 -11.96 -5.37 9.69
C SER A 217 -11.70 -6.88 9.60
N GLU A 218 -10.80 -7.44 10.40
CA GLU A 218 -10.61 -8.90 10.47
C GLU A 218 -11.84 -9.62 11.05
N ARG A 219 -12.47 -9.07 12.09
CA ARG A 219 -13.71 -9.61 12.65
C ARG A 219 -14.85 -9.54 11.63
N ASP A 220 -14.99 -8.44 10.91
CA ASP A 220 -16.03 -8.27 9.90
C ASP A 220 -15.81 -9.18 8.71
N ARG A 221 -14.55 -9.35 8.27
CA ARG A 221 -14.19 -10.34 7.25
C ARG A 221 -14.57 -11.75 7.69
N LYS A 222 -14.28 -12.14 8.93
CA LYS A 222 -14.67 -13.45 9.48
C LYS A 222 -16.18 -13.62 9.60
N ARG A 223 -16.92 -12.56 9.94
CA ARG A 223 -18.39 -12.58 9.96
C ARG A 223 -18.95 -12.78 8.55
N LYS A 224 -18.45 -12.02 7.58
CA LYS A 224 -18.85 -12.12 6.18
C LYS A 224 -18.52 -13.49 5.59
N GLU A 225 -17.34 -14.04 5.88
CA GLU A 225 -16.96 -15.39 5.43
C GLU A 225 -17.89 -16.46 6.00
N LYS A 226 -18.26 -16.38 7.29
CA LYS A 226 -19.23 -17.30 7.90
C LYS A 226 -20.63 -17.15 7.31
N GLU A 227 -21.06 -15.92 7.02
CA GLU A 227 -22.35 -15.66 6.38
C GLU A 227 -22.38 -16.17 4.94
N ASP A 228 -21.30 -15.97 4.18
CA ASP A 228 -21.13 -16.50 2.84
C ASP A 228 -21.09 -18.03 2.83
N GLU A 229 -20.41 -18.66 3.79
CA GLU A 229 -20.42 -20.12 3.95
C GLU A 229 -21.81 -20.65 4.30
N LYS A 230 -22.54 -19.96 5.20
CA LYS A 230 -23.92 -20.32 5.55
C LYS A 230 -24.83 -20.22 4.32
N ARG A 231 -24.72 -19.12 3.56
CA ARG A 231 -25.49 -18.91 2.32
C ARG A 231 -25.18 -19.98 1.27
N ARG A 232 -23.91 -20.32 1.06
CA ARG A 232 -23.51 -21.42 0.15
C ARG A 232 -24.12 -22.76 0.56
N LYS A 233 -24.09 -23.10 1.86
CA LYS A 233 -24.70 -24.33 2.38
C LYS A 233 -26.21 -24.34 2.22
N GLU A 234 -26.86 -23.19 2.38
CA GLU A 234 -28.30 -23.03 2.17
C GLU A 234 -28.68 -23.16 0.70
N GLU A 235 -27.96 -22.48 -0.20
CA GLU A 235 -28.11 -22.62 -1.66
C GLU A 235 -27.87 -24.05 -2.13
N GLU A 236 -26.87 -24.75 -1.59
CA GLU A 236 -26.62 -26.17 -1.91
C GLU A 236 -27.77 -27.07 -1.45
N ARG A 237 -28.30 -26.84 -0.23
CA ARG A 237 -29.48 -27.57 0.27
C ARG A 237 -30.70 -27.33 -0.61
N GLU A 238 -30.95 -26.10 -1.04
CA GLU A 238 -32.05 -25.77 -1.94
C GLU A 238 -31.85 -26.40 -3.33
N ARG A 239 -30.63 -26.40 -3.87
CA ARG A 239 -30.32 -27.10 -5.12
C ARG A 239 -30.60 -28.60 -5.04
N VAL A 240 -30.15 -29.25 -3.96
CA VAL A 240 -30.41 -30.69 -3.75
C VAL A 240 -31.90 -30.98 -3.58
N LYS A 241 -32.65 -30.09 -2.91
CA LYS A 241 -34.12 -30.22 -2.80
C LYS A 241 -34.77 -30.10 -4.18
N LEU A 242 -34.42 -29.09 -4.95
CA LEU A 242 -34.96 -28.85 -6.29
C LEU A 242 -34.62 -30.02 -7.24
N GLU A 243 -33.39 -30.52 -7.21
CA GLU A 243 -32.96 -31.68 -8.00
C GLU A 243 -33.76 -32.93 -7.62
N LYS A 244 -33.97 -33.19 -6.32
CA LYS A 244 -34.79 -34.31 -5.85
C LYS A 244 -36.25 -34.17 -6.27
N GLU A 245 -36.79 -32.96 -6.26
CA GLU A 245 -38.15 -32.68 -6.74
C GLU A 245 -38.25 -32.89 -8.26
N GLN A 246 -37.30 -32.37 -9.03
CA GLN A 246 -37.20 -32.56 -10.47
C GLN A 246 -37.09 -34.05 -10.82
N ALA A 247 -36.27 -34.82 -10.10
CA ALA A 247 -36.16 -36.26 -10.29
C ALA A 247 -37.49 -36.99 -9.98
N ARG A 248 -38.22 -36.57 -8.94
CA ARG A 248 -39.56 -37.11 -8.64
C ARG A 248 -40.56 -36.79 -9.76
N ASN A 249 -40.54 -35.56 -10.28
CA ASN A 249 -41.43 -35.14 -11.36
C ASN A 249 -41.08 -35.85 -12.67
N ALA A 250 -39.79 -35.98 -13.00
CA ALA A 250 -39.31 -36.74 -14.15
C ALA A 250 -39.68 -38.23 -14.05
N ALA A 251 -39.58 -38.85 -12.87
CA ALA A 251 -40.01 -40.24 -12.66
C ALA A 251 -41.52 -40.42 -12.80
N LYS A 252 -42.33 -39.42 -12.40
CA LYS A 252 -43.78 -39.42 -12.63
C LYS A 252 -44.09 -39.31 -14.12
N GLN A 253 -43.45 -38.38 -14.82
CA GLN A 253 -43.60 -38.21 -16.27
C GLN A 253 -43.18 -39.47 -17.03
N ALA A 254 -42.02 -40.08 -16.70
CA ALA A 254 -41.58 -41.32 -17.33
C ALA A 254 -42.59 -42.48 -17.15
N LYS A 255 -43.22 -42.59 -15.97
CA LYS A 255 -44.29 -43.57 -15.74
C LYS A 255 -45.56 -43.27 -16.55
N GLU A 256 -45.91 -42.00 -16.72
CA GLU A 256 -47.04 -41.60 -17.57
C GLU A 256 -46.73 -41.87 -19.05
N ASP A 257 -45.54 -41.51 -19.50
CA ASP A 257 -45.05 -41.75 -20.86
C ASP A 257 -44.97 -43.25 -21.18
N GLU A 258 -44.55 -44.09 -20.23
CA GLU A 258 -44.54 -45.54 -20.40
C GLU A 258 -45.97 -46.09 -20.53
N LYS A 259 -46.91 -45.59 -19.73
CA LYS A 259 -48.34 -45.96 -19.86
C LYS A 259 -48.90 -45.53 -21.21
N ARG A 260 -48.63 -44.30 -21.65
CA ARG A 260 -49.02 -43.77 -22.96
C ARG A 260 -48.44 -44.62 -24.08
N ARG A 261 -47.14 -44.97 -24.03
CA ARG A 261 -46.51 -45.84 -25.02
C ARG A 261 -47.16 -47.22 -25.09
N LYS A 262 -47.43 -47.84 -23.94
CA LYS A 262 -48.12 -49.14 -23.88
C LYS A 262 -49.54 -49.05 -24.43
N GLU A 263 -50.25 -47.97 -24.17
CA GLU A 263 -51.58 -47.71 -24.71
C GLU A 263 -51.55 -47.48 -26.22
N GLU A 264 -50.65 -46.63 -26.70
CA GLU A 264 -50.41 -46.39 -28.13
C GLU A 264 -50.02 -47.69 -28.86
N GLU A 265 -49.17 -48.52 -28.27
CA GLU A 265 -48.79 -49.82 -28.82
C GLU A 265 -50.00 -50.76 -28.90
N ARG A 266 -50.85 -50.79 -27.86
CA ARG A 266 -52.10 -51.57 -27.89
C ARG A 266 -53.05 -51.07 -28.96
N ILE A 267 -53.18 -49.75 -29.12
CA ILE A 267 -54.01 -49.13 -30.16
C ILE A 267 -53.48 -49.50 -31.54
N ARG A 268 -52.17 -49.34 -31.79
CA ARG A 268 -51.52 -49.72 -33.06
C ARG A 268 -51.65 -51.22 -33.35
N ALA A 269 -51.48 -52.07 -32.35
CA ALA A 269 -51.66 -53.52 -32.51
C ALA A 269 -53.11 -53.90 -32.81
N ALA A 270 -54.08 -53.21 -32.21
CA ALA A 270 -55.50 -53.39 -32.52
C ALA A 270 -55.84 -52.92 -33.93
N GLU A 271 -55.30 -51.77 -34.34
CA GLU A 271 -55.45 -51.22 -35.69
C GLU A 271 -54.83 -52.15 -36.74
N GLN A 272 -53.61 -52.63 -36.52
CA GLN A 272 -52.95 -53.59 -37.39
C GLN A 272 -53.78 -54.87 -37.55
N LYS A 273 -54.34 -55.40 -36.46
CA LYS A 273 -55.25 -56.57 -36.53
C LYS A 273 -56.52 -56.27 -37.33
N ARG A 274 -57.06 -55.04 -37.26
CA ARG A 274 -58.22 -54.64 -38.08
C ARG A 274 -57.83 -54.58 -39.56
N LEU A 275 -56.70 -53.96 -39.88
CA LEU A 275 -56.17 -53.87 -41.24
C LEU A 275 -55.89 -55.27 -41.82
N ASP A 276 -55.24 -56.16 -41.07
CA ASP A 276 -54.95 -57.53 -41.49
C ASP A 276 -56.26 -58.34 -41.69
N ALA A 277 -57.27 -58.15 -40.84
CA ALA A 277 -58.58 -58.79 -40.98
C ALA A 277 -59.34 -58.26 -42.19
N GLU A 278 -59.24 -56.96 -42.48
CA GLU A 278 -59.82 -56.34 -43.66
C GLU A 278 -59.13 -56.79 -44.94
N GLN A 279 -57.80 -56.88 -44.95
CA GLN A 279 -57.03 -57.47 -46.04
C GLN A 279 -57.45 -58.93 -46.28
N LYS A 280 -57.56 -59.76 -45.24
CA LYS A 280 -58.05 -61.14 -45.38
C LYS A 280 -59.47 -61.21 -45.93
N LYS A 281 -60.35 -60.29 -45.54
CA LYS A 281 -61.71 -60.19 -46.12
C LYS A 281 -61.65 -59.83 -47.60
N GLN A 282 -60.83 -58.85 -47.97
CA GLN A 282 -60.64 -58.46 -49.38
C GLN A 282 -60.04 -59.62 -50.19
N GLU A 283 -59.01 -60.30 -49.68
CA GLU A 283 -58.42 -61.51 -50.28
C GLU A 283 -59.45 -62.65 -50.43
N ALA A 284 -60.33 -62.85 -49.44
CA ALA A 284 -61.39 -63.85 -49.54
C ALA A 284 -62.46 -63.47 -50.56
N ILE A 285 -62.79 -62.17 -50.69
CA ILE A 285 -63.70 -61.67 -51.71
C ILE A 285 -63.07 -61.86 -53.09
N THR A 286 -61.83 -61.44 -53.30
CA THR A 286 -61.14 -61.61 -54.57
C THR A 286 -60.96 -63.08 -54.92
N ALA A 287 -60.63 -63.95 -53.96
CA ALA A 287 -60.55 -65.40 -54.17
C ALA A 287 -61.92 -66.03 -54.53
N LYS A 288 -63.03 -65.55 -53.94
CA LYS A 288 -64.37 -66.00 -54.33
C LYS A 288 -64.73 -65.52 -55.73
N GLU A 289 -64.39 -64.29 -56.08
CA GLU A 289 -64.61 -63.75 -57.41
C GLU A 289 -63.78 -64.49 -58.47
N THR A 290 -62.51 -64.79 -58.21
CA THR A 290 -61.66 -65.58 -59.11
C THR A 290 -62.21 -67.00 -59.24
N ALA A 291 -62.57 -67.67 -58.14
CA ALA A 291 -63.17 -69.00 -58.19
C ALA A 291 -64.51 -69.01 -58.95
N LYS A 292 -65.33 -67.96 -58.82
CA LYS A 292 -66.58 -67.82 -59.59
C LYS A 292 -66.29 -67.63 -61.07
N ARG A 293 -65.31 -66.79 -61.44
CA ARG A 293 -64.86 -66.60 -62.82
C ARG A 293 -64.31 -67.90 -63.41
N GLU A 294 -63.47 -68.62 -62.68
CA GLU A 294 -62.95 -69.93 -63.09
C GLU A 294 -64.06 -70.98 -63.25
N ALA A 295 -65.06 -71.00 -62.36
CA ALA A 295 -66.19 -71.91 -62.47
C ALA A 295 -67.10 -71.56 -63.66
N GLU A 296 -67.32 -70.28 -63.92
CA GLU A 296 -68.05 -69.80 -65.10
C GLU A 296 -67.28 -70.16 -66.39
N GLU A 297 -65.96 -69.98 -66.41
CA GLU A 297 -65.10 -70.37 -67.52
C GLU A 297 -65.11 -71.89 -67.73
N ARG A 298 -65.08 -72.70 -66.66
CA ARG A 298 -65.24 -74.16 -66.74
C ARG A 298 -66.62 -74.55 -67.28
N LYS A 299 -67.69 -73.87 -66.87
CA LYS A 299 -69.04 -74.09 -67.42
C LYS A 299 -69.08 -73.76 -68.91
N LYS A 300 -68.55 -72.59 -69.31
CA LYS A 300 -68.43 -72.19 -70.72
C LYS A 300 -67.59 -73.20 -71.52
N ALA A 301 -66.50 -73.71 -70.95
CA ALA A 301 -65.67 -74.74 -71.57
C ALA A 301 -66.42 -76.08 -71.73
N GLN A 302 -67.21 -76.50 -70.73
CA GLN A 302 -68.05 -77.70 -70.82
C GLN A 302 -69.19 -77.55 -71.82
N GLU A 303 -69.82 -76.37 -71.90
CA GLU A 303 -70.84 -76.06 -72.91
C GLU A 303 -70.23 -76.02 -74.31
N ALA A 304 -69.05 -75.43 -74.48
CA ALA A 304 -68.31 -75.45 -75.73
C ALA A 304 -67.90 -76.89 -76.12
N GLU A 305 -67.51 -77.74 -75.16
CA GLU A 305 -67.21 -79.16 -75.42
C GLU A 305 -68.47 -79.94 -75.82
N LYS A 306 -69.61 -79.73 -75.14
CA LYS A 306 -70.90 -80.31 -75.50
C LYS A 306 -71.36 -79.86 -76.88
N ALA A 307 -71.20 -78.58 -77.21
CA ALA A 307 -71.50 -78.03 -78.53
C ALA A 307 -70.60 -78.65 -79.60
N LYS A 308 -69.30 -78.83 -79.33
CA LYS A 308 -68.38 -79.55 -80.22
C LYS A 308 -68.81 -81.00 -80.45
N LYS A 309 -69.19 -81.74 -79.40
CA LYS A 309 -69.69 -83.13 -79.52
C LYS A 309 -71.01 -83.22 -80.28
N LEU A 310 -71.90 -82.24 -80.12
CA LEU A 310 -73.15 -82.16 -80.90
C LEU A 310 -72.87 -81.85 -82.37
N ALA A 311 -71.98 -80.89 -82.66
CA ALA A 311 -71.53 -80.60 -84.02
C ALA A 311 -70.85 -81.80 -84.68
N GLU A 312 -70.06 -82.58 -83.93
CA GLU A 312 -69.46 -83.83 -84.41
C GLU A 312 -70.50 -84.91 -84.70
N LYS A 313 -71.50 -85.08 -83.82
CA LYS A 313 -72.63 -86.00 -84.07
C LYS A 313 -73.47 -85.57 -85.26
N GLU A 314 -73.71 -84.27 -85.43
CA GLU A 314 -74.43 -83.72 -86.58
C GLU A 314 -73.61 -83.87 -87.87
N ALA A 315 -72.31 -83.59 -87.83
CA ALA A 315 -71.40 -83.87 -88.94
C ALA A 315 -71.36 -85.36 -89.28
N GLY A 316 -71.37 -86.24 -88.29
CA GLY A 316 -71.47 -87.69 -88.47
C GLY A 316 -72.81 -88.13 -89.08
N ARG A 317 -73.93 -87.49 -88.70
CA ARG A 317 -75.24 -87.72 -89.33
C ARG A 317 -75.26 -87.22 -90.77
N LYS A 318 -74.79 -86.00 -91.03
CA LYS A 318 -74.65 -85.44 -92.38
C LYS A 318 -73.71 -86.27 -93.25
N ALA A 319 -72.64 -86.83 -92.69
CA ALA A 319 -71.75 -87.76 -93.39
C ALA A 319 -72.45 -89.08 -93.74
N LYS A 320 -73.23 -89.67 -92.80
CA LYS A 320 -74.03 -90.87 -93.06
C LYS A 320 -75.17 -90.62 -94.05
N GLU A 321 -75.76 -89.43 -94.04
CA GLU A 321 -76.81 -89.01 -94.97
C GLU A 321 -76.23 -88.72 -96.36
N ALA A 322 -75.05 -88.09 -96.44
CA ALA A 322 -74.28 -87.96 -97.67
C ALA A 322 -73.82 -89.31 -98.23
N GLU A 323 -73.47 -90.27 -97.36
CA GLU A 323 -73.17 -91.65 -97.76
C GLU A 323 -74.42 -92.37 -98.29
N LYS A 324 -75.57 -92.23 -97.62
CA LYS A 324 -76.86 -92.75 -98.11
C LYS A 324 -77.29 -92.09 -99.42
N ALA A 325 -77.07 -90.79 -99.59
CA ALA A 325 -77.35 -90.07 -100.84
C ALA A 325 -76.40 -90.51 -101.96
N LYS A 326 -75.13 -90.79 -101.67
CA LYS A 326 -74.20 -91.43 -102.61
C LYS A 326 -74.67 -92.83 -103.01
N LYS A 327 -75.08 -93.66 -102.05
CA LYS A 327 -75.61 -95.01 -102.29
C LYS A 327 -76.95 -94.98 -103.06
N ALA A 328 -77.81 -93.99 -102.82
CA ALA A 328 -79.06 -93.81 -103.57
C ALA A 328 -78.79 -93.36 -105.02
N LYS A 329 -77.83 -92.45 -105.24
CA LYS A 329 -77.40 -92.04 -106.59
C LYS A 329 -76.68 -93.17 -107.35
N GLU A 330 -75.93 -94.04 -106.66
CA GLU A 330 -75.37 -95.25 -107.27
C GLU A 330 -76.44 -96.30 -107.59
N ALA A 331 -77.46 -96.46 -106.74
CA ALA A 331 -78.57 -97.39 -106.96
C ALA A 331 -79.54 -96.94 -108.08
N GLU A 332 -79.75 -95.63 -108.24
CA GLU A 332 -80.54 -95.08 -109.36
C GLU A 332 -79.77 -95.21 -110.69
N LYS A 333 -78.47 -94.87 -110.72
CA LYS A 333 -77.62 -95.10 -111.89
C LYS A 333 -77.48 -96.58 -112.27
N ALA A 334 -77.63 -97.51 -111.32
CA ALA A 334 -77.67 -98.94 -111.59
C ALA A 334 -79.02 -99.41 -112.16
N LYS A 335 -80.14 -98.78 -111.78
CA LYS A 335 -81.49 -99.09 -112.32
C LYS A 335 -81.73 -98.49 -113.71
N GLU A 336 -81.10 -97.37 -114.05
CA GLU A 336 -81.20 -96.79 -115.41
C GLU A 336 -80.30 -97.52 -116.42
N LYS A 337 -79.11 -97.99 -116.01
CA LYS A 337 -78.21 -98.77 -116.88
C LYS A 337 -78.72 -100.19 -117.19
N ALA A 338 -79.65 -100.72 -116.40
CA ALA A 338 -80.29 -102.02 -116.68
C ALA A 338 -81.44 -101.95 -117.71
N LYS A 339 -81.91 -100.75 -118.09
CA LYS A 339 -83.04 -100.57 -119.03
C LYS A 339 -82.62 -100.10 -120.44
N LYS A 340 -81.34 -99.81 -120.68
CA LYS A 340 -80.82 -99.38 -122.00
C LYS A 340 -79.67 -100.27 -122.50
N ALA A 341 -79.86 -101.59 -122.42
CA ALA A 341 -78.99 -102.63 -123.00
C ALA A 341 -79.76 -103.62 -123.88
N LYS A 342 -80.89 -103.20 -124.45
CA LYS A 342 -81.67 -103.91 -125.47
C LYS A 342 -82.34 -102.89 -126.40
N GLU A 343 -81.56 -102.26 -127.26
CA GLU A 343 -81.98 -101.77 -128.60
C GLU A 343 -80.79 -101.05 -129.29
N ALA A 344 -80.44 -101.53 -130.49
CA ALA A 344 -79.53 -100.97 -131.51
C ALA A 344 -78.02 -100.91 -131.14
N GLU A 345 -77.07 -101.68 -131.69
CA GLU A 345 -76.94 -102.38 -132.99
C GLU A 345 -77.35 -101.58 -134.25
N LYS A 346 -76.71 -100.43 -134.49
CA LYS A 346 -76.31 -99.99 -135.86
C LYS A 346 -75.49 -98.68 -135.85
N ALA A 347 -74.35 -98.74 -136.55
CA ALA A 347 -73.68 -97.67 -137.30
C ALA A 347 -72.74 -96.63 -136.61
N LYS A 348 -71.47 -96.73 -137.06
CA LYS A 348 -70.53 -95.66 -137.50
C LYS A 348 -69.75 -94.80 -136.47
N LYS A 349 -68.45 -95.10 -136.47
CA LYS A 349 -67.27 -94.24 -136.78
C LYS A 349 -66.96 -93.03 -135.87
N ALA A 350 -65.71 -93.08 -135.41
CA ALA A 350 -64.71 -92.01 -135.30
C ALA A 350 -64.49 -91.36 -133.92
N LYS A 351 -63.30 -91.70 -133.36
CA LYS A 351 -62.31 -90.86 -132.65
C LYS A 351 -62.79 -90.15 -131.36
N GLU A 352 -62.05 -90.05 -130.26
CA GLU A 352 -60.62 -90.13 -129.98
C GLU A 352 -60.40 -90.21 -128.45
N ALA A 353 -59.23 -90.72 -128.05
CA ALA A 353 -58.44 -90.41 -126.83
C ALA A 353 -59.18 -90.15 -125.49
N GLU A 354 -59.26 -91.13 -124.58
CA GLU A 354 -58.23 -91.55 -123.61
C GLU A 354 -58.09 -90.64 -122.37
N LYS A 355 -58.63 -91.09 -121.23
CA LYS A 355 -57.89 -91.22 -119.94
C LYS A 355 -58.81 -91.55 -118.77
N VAL A 356 -58.90 -92.82 -118.39
CA VAL A 356 -58.92 -93.25 -116.99
C VAL A 356 -58.39 -94.68 -116.93
N LYS A 357 -57.34 -94.92 -116.15
CA LYS A 357 -57.17 -96.10 -115.27
C LYS A 357 -55.94 -95.80 -114.40
N LYS A 358 -56.10 -95.63 -113.09
CA LYS A 358 -56.26 -96.71 -112.11
C LYS A 358 -55.14 -97.73 -112.31
N GLN A 359 -54.22 -97.80 -111.35
CA GLN A 359 -54.16 -98.95 -110.44
C GLN A 359 -52.95 -98.83 -109.50
N LYS A 360 -53.19 -99.33 -108.29
CA LYS A 360 -52.29 -100.19 -107.51
C LYS A 360 -50.81 -99.83 -107.54
N ALA A 361 -50.24 -99.66 -106.35
CA ALA A 361 -49.63 -100.77 -105.63
C ALA A 361 -48.80 -100.23 -104.47
N VAL A 362 -48.98 -100.87 -103.33
CA VAL A 362 -48.02 -100.96 -102.21
C VAL A 362 -46.68 -101.43 -102.80
N PRO A 363 -45.51 -100.86 -102.44
CA PRO A 363 -44.76 -101.39 -101.29
C PRO A 363 -43.79 -100.45 -100.54
N LYS A 364 -43.48 -100.90 -99.31
CA LYS A 364 -42.20 -100.80 -98.58
C LYS A 364 -41.64 -99.40 -98.20
N LYS A 365 -41.55 -99.21 -96.86
CA LYS A 365 -40.39 -98.77 -96.04
C LYS A 365 -39.05 -98.65 -96.82
N PRO A 366 -38.07 -97.79 -96.42
CA PRO A 366 -37.61 -97.73 -95.02
C PRO A 366 -37.01 -96.38 -94.51
N ALA A 367 -36.64 -96.43 -93.22
CA ALA A 367 -35.46 -95.83 -92.59
C ALA A 367 -35.36 -94.29 -92.50
N ALA A 368 -35.53 -93.73 -91.30
CA ALA A 368 -34.46 -93.46 -90.31
C ALA A 368 -34.09 -91.95 -90.37
N LYS A 369 -33.72 -91.23 -89.31
CA LYS A 369 -32.96 -91.57 -88.12
C LYS A 369 -33.35 -90.64 -86.95
N LYS A 370 -33.28 -91.21 -85.74
CA LYS A 370 -32.89 -90.60 -84.44
C LYS A 370 -31.54 -89.85 -84.56
N PRO A 371 -30.96 -89.14 -83.55
CA PRO A 371 -31.09 -89.35 -82.09
C PRO A 371 -31.22 -88.04 -81.25
N ALA A 372 -31.74 -88.10 -80.01
CA ALA A 372 -31.04 -88.26 -78.71
C ALA A 372 -30.08 -87.09 -78.40
N ALA A 373 -29.85 -86.59 -77.19
CA ALA A 373 -30.22 -86.81 -75.80
C ALA A 373 -29.81 -85.47 -75.11
N LYS A 374 -30.18 -85.10 -73.89
CA LYS A 374 -29.73 -85.67 -72.63
C LYS A 374 -30.41 -84.93 -71.48
N LYS A 375 -30.51 -85.72 -70.41
CA LYS A 375 -30.86 -85.51 -69.02
C LYS A 375 -30.41 -84.20 -68.31
N PRO A 376 -30.99 -83.96 -67.12
CA PRO A 376 -30.91 -82.73 -66.33
C PRO A 376 -29.75 -82.75 -65.32
N LEU A 377 -29.40 -81.61 -64.71
CA LEU A 377 -29.13 -81.46 -63.27
C LEU A 377 -28.69 -80.02 -62.92
N ALA A 378 -29.19 -79.57 -61.76
CA ALA A 378 -28.60 -78.69 -60.75
C ALA A 378 -27.29 -77.93 -61.05
N LYS A 379 -27.26 -76.65 -60.65
CA LYS A 379 -26.25 -76.06 -59.73
C LYS A 379 -26.51 -74.56 -59.46
N LYS A 380 -26.54 -74.18 -58.17
CA LYS A 380 -26.07 -72.88 -57.63
C LYS A 380 -24.72 -72.51 -58.26
N PRO A 381 -24.12 -71.29 -58.18
CA PRO A 381 -24.40 -70.11 -57.32
C PRO A 381 -24.25 -68.78 -58.10
N ALA A 382 -24.21 -67.62 -57.41
CA ALA A 382 -23.10 -66.64 -57.50
C ALA A 382 -23.57 -65.22 -57.17
N ALA A 383 -23.15 -64.76 -55.99
CA ALA A 383 -23.06 -63.35 -55.65
C ALA A 383 -22.00 -62.65 -56.51
N LYS A 384 -22.21 -61.36 -56.78
CA LYS A 384 -21.13 -60.38 -56.95
C LYS A 384 -21.36 -59.20 -55.98
N LYS A 385 -20.45 -59.08 -55.01
CA LYS A 385 -20.15 -57.89 -54.21
C LYS A 385 -19.53 -56.80 -55.12
N PRO A 386 -19.36 -55.53 -54.66
CA PRO A 386 -18.30 -55.15 -53.72
C PRO A 386 -18.83 -54.36 -52.50
N LEU A 387 -18.40 -54.66 -51.28
CA LEU A 387 -17.31 -53.98 -50.54
C LEU A 387 -17.61 -52.51 -50.15
N ALA A 388 -17.92 -52.30 -48.87
CA ALA A 388 -17.12 -51.41 -48.02
C ALA A 388 -17.05 -52.01 -46.61
N LYS A 389 -15.81 -52.17 -46.12
CA LYS A 389 -15.42 -52.80 -44.87
C LYS A 389 -15.07 -51.70 -43.85
N LYS A 390 -15.45 -51.96 -42.60
CA LYS A 390 -14.70 -51.72 -41.35
C LYS A 390 -14.68 -50.27 -40.79
N PRO A 391 -14.27 -50.06 -39.52
CA PRO A 391 -14.38 -50.93 -38.34
C PRO A 391 -14.73 -50.20 -37.02
N ALA A 392 -15.02 -51.02 -36.02
CA ALA A 392 -15.16 -50.69 -34.61
C ALA A 392 -13.97 -49.97 -33.96
N ALA A 393 -14.35 -49.22 -32.92
CA ALA A 393 -13.59 -48.68 -31.81
C ALA A 393 -12.26 -49.38 -31.46
N LYS A 394 -11.19 -48.59 -31.49
CA LYS A 394 -10.05 -48.67 -30.57
C LYS A 394 -9.49 -47.28 -30.39
N LYS A 395 -9.33 -46.81 -29.15
CA LYS A 395 -8.29 -45.86 -28.70
C LYS A 395 -8.38 -45.63 -27.18
N PRO A 396 -7.31 -45.14 -26.53
CA PRO A 396 -6.47 -46.02 -25.73
C PRO A 396 -6.21 -45.52 -24.30
N LEU A 397 -5.67 -46.44 -23.50
CA LEU A 397 -5.06 -46.22 -22.19
C LEU A 397 -3.93 -45.16 -22.29
N VAL A 398 -4.09 -44.00 -21.65
CA VAL A 398 -3.03 -43.00 -21.51
C VAL A 398 -2.33 -43.18 -20.17
N LYS A 399 -1.05 -43.55 -20.26
CA LYS A 399 -0.07 -43.58 -19.17
C LYS A 399 0.18 -42.17 -18.65
N LYS A 400 0.03 -41.96 -17.33
CA LYS A 400 0.49 -40.76 -16.64
C LYS A 400 2.01 -40.69 -16.64
N ALA A 401 2.54 -39.61 -17.19
CA ALA A 401 3.94 -39.23 -17.09
C ALA A 401 4.28 -38.84 -15.64
N ALA A 402 5.41 -39.36 -15.15
CA ALA A 402 6.04 -38.97 -13.91
C ALA A 402 6.79 -37.65 -14.10
N THR A 403 6.38 -36.61 -13.37
CA THR A 403 7.20 -35.40 -13.18
C THR A 403 7.75 -35.40 -11.77
N LYS A 404 9.09 -35.35 -11.69
CA LYS A 404 9.87 -35.27 -10.47
C LYS A 404 9.55 -33.97 -9.72
N LYS A 405 9.19 -34.09 -8.44
CA LYS A 405 9.08 -32.96 -7.52
C LYS A 405 10.41 -32.83 -6.76
N PRO A 406 11.08 -31.66 -6.78
CA PRO A 406 12.32 -31.46 -6.04
C PRO A 406 12.06 -31.39 -4.53
N ALA A 407 12.96 -32.02 -3.77
CA ALA A 407 13.01 -31.97 -2.32
C ALA A 407 13.38 -30.56 -1.84
N ALA A 408 12.43 -29.88 -1.17
CA ALA A 408 12.69 -28.66 -0.43
C ALA A 408 12.63 -28.95 1.08
N LYS A 409 13.72 -28.55 1.73
CA LYS A 409 14.10 -28.78 3.12
C LYS A 409 13.06 -28.20 4.10
N LYS A 410 12.72 -28.97 5.15
CA LYS A 410 12.01 -28.48 6.34
C LYS A 410 12.95 -27.57 7.15
N PRO A 411 12.59 -26.31 7.46
CA PRO A 411 13.20 -25.60 8.57
C PRO A 411 12.58 -26.07 9.89
N VAL A 412 13.42 -26.59 10.78
CA VAL A 412 13.09 -26.90 12.17
C VAL A 412 12.94 -25.58 12.93
N ALA A 413 11.72 -25.20 13.27
CA ALA A 413 11.46 -24.10 14.18
C ALA A 413 11.71 -24.57 15.63
N LYS A 414 12.80 -24.08 16.23
CA LYS A 414 13.09 -24.14 17.65
C LYS A 414 11.96 -23.48 18.45
N LYS A 415 11.41 -24.20 19.44
CA LYS A 415 10.59 -23.65 20.53
C LYS A 415 11.40 -22.60 21.32
N PRO A 416 10.90 -21.38 21.52
CA PRO A 416 11.36 -20.52 22.61
C PRO A 416 10.66 -20.93 23.90
N ALA A 417 11.46 -21.21 24.93
CA ALA A 417 10.99 -21.45 26.29
C ALA A 417 10.39 -20.16 26.88
N ALA A 418 9.14 -20.22 27.34
CA ALA A 418 8.51 -19.16 28.10
C ALA A 418 9.09 -19.12 29.52
N LYS A 419 9.96 -18.14 29.79
CA LYS A 419 10.32 -17.74 31.16
C LYS A 419 9.16 -16.95 31.75
N LYS A 420 8.57 -17.48 32.84
CA LYS A 420 7.59 -16.77 33.69
C LYS A 420 8.27 -15.59 34.39
N PRO A 421 7.73 -14.36 34.35
CA PRO A 421 8.06 -13.34 35.33
C PRO A 421 7.22 -13.56 36.60
N ALA A 422 7.91 -13.70 37.74
CA ALA A 422 7.32 -13.74 39.07
C ALA A 422 6.79 -12.35 39.46
N ALA A 423 5.48 -12.22 39.67
CA ALA A 423 4.86 -11.02 40.22
C ALA A 423 5.14 -10.94 41.73
N LYS A 424 5.96 -9.97 42.13
CA LYS A 424 6.10 -9.55 43.52
C LYS A 424 4.84 -8.78 43.94
N LYS A 425 4.21 -9.23 45.04
CA LYS A 425 3.07 -8.57 45.68
C LYS A 425 3.48 -7.20 46.26
N PRO A 426 2.75 -6.11 46.00
CA PRO A 426 2.84 -4.91 46.81
C PRO A 426 2.01 -5.05 48.10
N VAL A 427 2.65 -4.85 49.24
CA VAL A 427 2.03 -4.77 50.57
C VAL A 427 1.33 -3.41 50.70
N ALA A 428 0.00 -3.41 50.73
CA ALA A 428 -0.79 -2.21 51.02
C ALA A 428 -0.76 -1.90 52.52
N LYS A 429 -0.08 -0.79 52.88
CA LYS A 429 -0.21 -0.15 54.20
C LYS A 429 -1.56 0.56 54.28
N LYS A 430 -2.36 0.18 55.28
CA LYS A 430 -3.59 0.84 55.74
C LYS A 430 -3.29 2.25 56.28
N PRO A 431 -3.97 3.31 55.82
CA PRO A 431 -4.16 4.52 56.62
C PRO A 431 -5.51 4.46 57.34
N ALA A 432 -5.50 4.73 58.64
CA ALA A 432 -6.65 4.77 59.52
C ALA A 432 -7.60 5.93 59.18
N ALA A 433 -8.89 5.64 59.08
CA ALA A 433 -9.95 6.62 58.90
C ALA A 433 -10.19 7.40 60.20
N LYS A 434 -9.92 8.71 60.19
CA LYS A 434 -10.48 9.67 61.14
C LYS A 434 -11.82 10.18 60.58
N LYS A 435 -12.91 9.94 61.30
CA LYS A 435 -14.24 10.54 61.09
C LYS A 435 -14.19 12.05 61.41
N PRO A 436 -14.80 12.91 60.59
CA PRO A 436 -15.42 14.14 61.06
C PRO A 436 -16.95 14.03 61.07
N ALA A 437 -17.53 14.58 62.14
CA ALA A 437 -18.94 14.54 62.49
C ALA A 437 -19.83 15.35 61.54
N ALA A 438 -21.08 14.88 61.43
CA ALA A 438 -22.17 15.49 60.68
C ALA A 438 -22.53 16.90 61.16
N LYS A 439 -22.73 17.83 60.21
CA LYS A 439 -23.53 19.04 60.41
C LYS A 439 -24.76 19.00 59.51
N LYS A 440 -25.92 19.22 60.11
CA LYS A 440 -27.27 19.17 59.51
C LYS A 440 -27.50 20.29 58.48
N PRO A 441 -28.35 20.10 57.46
CA PRO A 441 -28.79 21.16 56.57
C PRO A 441 -29.96 21.96 57.17
N VAL A 442 -29.85 23.29 57.16
CA VAL A 442 -30.96 24.20 57.49
C VAL A 442 -31.54 24.76 56.19
N LYS A 443 -32.81 24.46 55.95
CA LYS A 443 -33.69 25.07 54.95
C LYS A 443 -33.81 26.58 55.17
N LYS A 444 -33.87 27.36 54.09
CA LYS A 444 -34.63 28.62 54.05
C LYS A 444 -35.40 28.76 52.72
N PRO A 445 -36.59 29.40 52.74
CA PRO A 445 -37.56 29.34 51.65
C PRO A 445 -37.51 30.53 50.68
N GLY A 446 -37.86 30.24 49.43
CA GLY A 446 -38.63 31.02 48.43
C GLY A 446 -38.42 32.53 48.24
N LYS A 447 -38.33 32.94 46.96
CA LYS A 447 -39.32 33.88 46.38
C LYS A 447 -39.34 33.82 44.84
N ARG A 448 -40.53 33.63 44.29
CA ARG A 448 -40.91 34.01 42.91
C ARG A 448 -41.11 35.53 42.88
N LYS A 449 -40.61 36.20 41.85
CA LYS A 449 -41.36 37.23 41.14
C LYS A 449 -40.82 37.34 39.72
#